data_AF-A0A7S3KH07-F1
#
_entry.id   AF-A0A7S3KH07-F1
#
_cell.length_a   1.000
_cell.length_b   1.000
_cell.length_c   1.000
_cell.angle_alpha   90.00
_cell.angle_beta   90.00
_cell.angle_gamma   90.00
#
_symmetry.space_group_name_H-M   'P 1'
#
loop_
_entity.id
_entity.type
_entity.pdbx_description
1 polymer ?
#
loop_
_entity_poly.entity_id
_entity_poly.type
_entity_poly.pdbx_seq_one_letter_code
_entity_poly.pdbx_strand_id
1 'polypeptide(L)'
;KKAMSQRDDLKLIVTSATLDAVKFSEYFNDSFIFRIPGRMFPVKVLFSKAPQSDYLEDALQTVQQIHLNEPRGDILVFLTGQEEIDTACQVLYERMKAL
;
A
#
# COMPACT_ATOMS: atom_id res chain seq x y z
N LYS A 1 7.99 24.89 11.82
CA LYS A 1 7.54 26.28 12.12
C LYS A 1 8.65 27.17 12.66
N LYS A 2 9.33 26.84 13.77
CA LYS A 2 10.41 27.69 14.35
C LYS A 2 11.52 28.07 13.36
N ALA A 3 11.93 27.15 12.49
CA ALA A 3 12.92 27.44 11.45
C ALA A 3 12.41 28.46 10.41
N MET A 4 11.13 28.41 10.04
CA MET A 4 10.52 29.35 9.09
C MET A 4 10.41 30.76 9.69
N SER A 5 10.19 30.90 11.00
CA SER A 5 10.17 32.21 11.66
C SER A 5 11.55 32.85 11.83
N GLN A 6 12.64 32.10 11.58
CA GLN A 6 14.01 32.60 11.70
C GLN A 6 14.70 32.81 10.36
N ARG A 7 14.10 32.31 9.27
CA ARG A 7 14.69 32.27 7.94
C ARG A 7 13.64 32.57 6.88
N ASP A 8 13.61 33.82 6.44
CA ASP A 8 12.69 34.29 5.39
C ASP A 8 13.01 33.69 4.01
N ASP A 9 14.22 33.16 3.82
CA ASP A 9 14.65 32.50 2.59
C ASP A 9 14.21 31.03 2.50
N LEU A 10 13.74 30.44 3.60
CA LEU A 10 13.36 29.03 3.67
C LEU A 10 11.99 28.78 3.04
N LYS A 11 11.95 27.95 2.00
CA LYS A 11 10.70 27.44 1.40
C LYS A 11 10.40 26.03 1.91
N LEU A 12 9.16 25.80 2.35
CA LEU A 12 8.67 24.50 2.82
C LEU A 12 7.62 23.96 1.85
N ILE A 13 7.81 22.72 1.39
CA ILE A 13 6.81 21.95 0.64
C ILE A 13 6.50 20.70 1.45
N VAL A 14 5.23 20.49 1.77
CA VAL A 14 4.74 19.29 2.47
C VAL A 14 4.01 18.42 1.45
N THR A 15 4.51 17.21 1.22
CA THR A 15 3.86 16.23 0.35
C THR A 15 3.14 15.18 1.20
N SER A 16 1.91 14.84 0.81
CA SER A 16 1.10 13.80 1.46
C SER A 16 0.40 12.96 0.42
N ALA A 17 0.35 11.64 0.65
CA ALA A 17 -0.44 10.68 -0.13
C ALA A 17 -1.88 10.53 0.40
N THR A 18 -2.19 11.09 1.57
CA THR A 18 -3.52 11.00 2.18
C THR A 18 -4.35 12.24 1.89
N LEU A 19 -5.68 12.09 1.94
CA LEU A 19 -6.61 13.21 1.69
C LEU A 19 -6.57 14.30 2.76
N ASP A 20 -5.94 14.05 3.91
CA ASP A 20 -5.94 14.94 5.06
C ASP A 20 -4.85 16.02 4.99
N ALA A 21 -4.70 16.63 3.81
CA ALA A 21 -3.87 17.82 3.60
C ALA A 21 -4.39 19.04 4.38
N VAL A 22 -5.65 18.99 4.83
CA VAL A 22 -6.32 20.06 5.58
C VAL A 22 -5.66 20.28 6.94
N LYS A 23 -5.39 19.21 7.71
CA LYS A 23 -4.67 19.32 8.98
C LYS A 23 -3.28 19.96 8.83
N PHE A 24 -2.58 19.67 7.73
CA PHE A 24 -1.29 20.28 7.45
C PHE A 24 -1.43 21.75 7.09
N SER A 25 -2.44 22.12 6.30
CA SER A 25 -2.75 23.51 5.99
C SER A 25 -3.03 24.32 7.26
N GLU A 26 -3.98 23.87 8.08
CA GLU A 26 -4.35 24.51 9.35
C GLU A 26 -3.14 24.62 10.28
N TYR A 27 -2.32 23.56 10.36
CA TYR A 27 -1.09 23.63 11.11
C TYR A 27 -0.15 24.69 10.50
N PHE A 28 0.11 24.70 9.21
CA PHE A 28 1.06 25.64 8.58
C PHE A 28 0.44 26.98 8.17
N ASN A 29 -0.35 27.59 9.04
CA ASN A 29 -0.93 28.94 8.88
C ASN A 29 -1.82 29.05 7.63
N ASP A 30 -2.74 28.10 7.46
CA ASP A 30 -3.67 28.03 6.33
C ASP A 30 -2.96 28.03 4.97
N SER A 31 -1.83 27.31 4.89
CA SER A 31 -1.02 27.22 3.69
C SER A 31 -1.78 26.62 2.51
N PHE A 32 -1.57 27.16 1.30
CA PHE A 32 -2.21 26.69 0.09
C PHE A 32 -2.06 25.17 -0.14
N ILE A 33 -3.19 24.50 -0.38
CA ILE A 33 -3.23 23.07 -0.71
C ILE A 33 -3.26 22.90 -2.23
N PHE A 34 -2.20 22.31 -2.78
CA PHE A 34 -2.16 21.90 -4.18
C PHE A 34 -2.55 20.43 -4.32
N ARG A 35 -3.66 20.14 -5.03
CA ARG A 35 -4.14 18.77 -5.25
C ARG A 35 -3.83 18.33 -6.67
N ILE A 36 -3.04 17.27 -6.81
CA ILE A 36 -2.83 16.60 -8.08
C ILE A 36 -3.94 15.55 -8.24
N PRO A 37 -4.78 15.62 -9.29
CA PRO A 37 -5.80 14.61 -9.51
C PRO A 37 -5.14 13.26 -9.77
N GLY A 38 -5.43 12.29 -8.91
CA GLY A 38 -5.01 10.91 -9.12
C GLY A 38 -5.80 10.27 -10.26
N ARG A 39 -5.17 9.34 -10.97
CA ARG A 39 -5.87 8.41 -11.86
C ARG A 39 -6.01 7.10 -11.10
N MET A 40 -7.24 6.74 -10.76
CA MET A 40 -7.56 5.42 -10.22
C MET A 40 -8.29 4.63 -11.31
N PHE A 41 -7.94 3.36 -11.43
CA PHE A 41 -8.71 2.40 -12.20
C PHE A 41 -9.69 1.68 -11.27
N PRO A 42 -10.86 1.25 -11.75
CA PRO A 42 -11.78 0.49 -10.92
C PRO A 42 -11.10 -0.80 -10.43
N VAL A 43 -11.12 -1.02 -9.11
CA VAL A 43 -10.60 -2.23 -8.48
C VAL A 43 -11.76 -3.02 -7.89
N LYS A 44 -11.88 -4.29 -8.26
CA LYS A 44 -12.85 -5.20 -7.65
C LYS A 44 -12.32 -5.67 -6.30
N VAL A 45 -13.12 -5.49 -5.25
CA VAL A 45 -12.77 -5.94 -3.89
C VAL A 45 -13.51 -7.23 -3.59
N LEU A 46 -12.76 -8.24 -3.11
CA LEU A 46 -13.28 -9.54 -2.71
C LEU A 46 -12.98 -9.76 -1.23
N PHE A 47 -13.92 -10.38 -0.52
CA PHE A 47 -13.78 -10.68 0.91
C PHE A 47 -13.91 -12.19 1.13
N SER A 48 -13.21 -12.70 2.14
CA SER A 48 -13.42 -14.08 2.60
C SER A 48 -14.84 -14.21 3.16
N LYS A 49 -15.44 -15.40 3.02
CA LYS A 49 -16.80 -15.68 3.53
C LYS A 49 -16.84 -15.77 5.06
N ALA A 50 -15.70 -16.05 5.68
CA ALA A 50 -15.55 -16.21 7.11
C ALA A 50 -14.16 -15.69 7.55
N PRO A 51 -13.97 -15.43 8.86
CA PRO A 51 -12.64 -15.13 9.41
C PRO A 51 -11.65 -16.26 9.13
N GLN A 52 -10.41 -15.88 8.82
CA GLN A 52 -9.32 -16.82 8.56
C GLN A 52 -8.42 -16.94 9.79
N SER A 53 -8.11 -18.17 10.19
CA SER A 53 -7.24 -18.45 11.33
C SER A 53 -5.75 -18.35 10.98
N ASP A 54 -5.39 -18.66 9.74
CA ASP A 54 -4.02 -18.60 9.21
C ASP A 54 -3.99 -17.72 7.96
N TYR A 55 -3.88 -16.41 8.17
CA TYR A 55 -3.89 -15.46 7.06
C TYR A 55 -2.72 -15.66 6.10
N LEU A 56 -1.59 -16.22 6.56
CA LEU A 56 -0.41 -16.41 5.73
C LEU A 56 -0.69 -17.50 4.70
N GLU A 57 -1.17 -18.66 5.14
CA GLU A 57 -1.53 -19.75 4.24
C GLU A 57 -2.65 -19.35 3.27
N ASP A 58 -3.70 -18.68 3.76
CA ASP A 58 -4.80 -18.19 2.93
C ASP A 58 -4.35 -17.14 1.90
N ALA A 59 -3.41 -16.26 2.26
CA ALA A 59 -2.81 -15.31 1.33
C ALA A 59 -2.01 -16.04 0.23
N LEU A 60 -1.19 -17.03 0.59
CA LEU A 60 -0.44 -17.82 -0.38
C LEU A 60 -1.37 -18.59 -1.31
N GLN A 61 -2.42 -19.22 -0.79
CA GLN A 61 -3.42 -19.92 -1.60
C GLN A 61 -4.13 -18.95 -2.56
N THR A 62 -4.48 -17.74 -2.09
CA THR A 62 -5.11 -16.71 -2.92
C THR A 62 -4.20 -16.26 -4.06
N VAL A 63 -2.90 -16.06 -3.79
CA VAL A 63 -1.90 -15.72 -4.83
C VAL A 63 -1.87 -16.79 -5.92
N GLN A 64 -1.90 -18.07 -5.55
CA GLN A 64 -1.91 -19.17 -6.52
C GLN A 64 -3.19 -19.24 -7.32
N GLN A 65 -4.34 -19.04 -6.68
CA GLN A 65 -5.63 -19.00 -7.36
C GLN A 65 -5.69 -17.85 -8.36
N ILE A 66 -5.19 -16.67 -8.02
CA ILE A 66 -5.09 -15.54 -8.95
C ILE A 66 -4.17 -15.90 -10.12
N HIS A 67 -2.98 -16.43 -9.84
CA HIS A 67 -2.02 -16.79 -10.88
C HIS A 67 -2.58 -17.79 -11.92
N LEU A 68 -3.37 -18.76 -11.46
CA LEU A 68 -3.93 -19.82 -12.31
C LEU A 68 -5.21 -19.44 -13.04
N ASN A 69 -6.04 -18.56 -12.48
CA ASN A 69 -7.40 -18.31 -12.98
C ASN A 69 -7.62 -16.91 -13.54
N GLU A 70 -6.77 -15.93 -13.22
CA GLU A 70 -6.92 -14.56 -13.69
C GLU A 70 -6.03 -14.27 -14.92
N PRO A 71 -6.38 -13.26 -15.73
CA PRO A 71 -5.55 -12.83 -16.86
C PRO A 71 -4.15 -12.36 -16.41
N ARG A 72 -3.24 -12.25 -17.38
CA ARG A 72 -1.85 -11.81 -17.14
C ARG A 72 -1.80 -10.46 -16.40
N GLY A 73 -1.03 -10.45 -15.31
CA GLY A 73 -0.70 -9.28 -14.50
C GLY A 73 0.22 -9.68 -13.34
N ASP A 74 0.81 -8.69 -12.67
CA ASP A 74 1.64 -8.93 -11.48
C ASP A 74 0.77 -8.98 -10.21
N ILE A 75 1.25 -9.72 -9.20
CA ILE A 75 0.57 -9.87 -7.91
C ILE A 75 1.38 -9.17 -6.84
N LEU A 76 0.74 -8.25 -6.10
CA LEU A 76 1.30 -7.61 -4.90
C LEU A 76 0.62 -8.19 -3.66
N VAL A 77 1.38 -8.87 -2.81
CA VAL A 77 0.94 -9.42 -1.52
C VAL A 77 1.56 -8.63 -0.37
N PHE A 78 0.78 -8.32 0.67
CA PHE A 78 1.24 -7.62 1.87
C PHE A 78 1.35 -8.61 3.03
N LEU A 79 2.53 -8.67 3.66
CA LEU A 79 2.84 -9.54 4.81
C LEU A 79 3.48 -8.72 5.93
N THR A 80 3.52 -9.24 7.16
CA THR A 80 3.76 -8.41 8.35
C THR A 80 5.24 -8.19 8.71
N GLY A 81 6.15 -9.00 8.14
CA GLY A 81 7.58 -8.89 8.43
C GLY A 81 8.46 -9.65 7.46
N GLN A 82 9.77 -9.42 7.54
CA GLN A 82 10.75 -10.02 6.64
C GLN A 82 10.75 -11.55 6.71
N GLU A 83 10.71 -12.14 7.91
CA GLU A 83 10.73 -13.60 8.08
C GLU A 83 9.52 -14.28 7.40
N GLU A 84 8.32 -13.68 7.53
CA GLU A 84 7.12 -14.14 6.82
C GLU A 84 7.26 -14.02 5.32
N ILE A 85 7.84 -12.90 4.84
CA ILE A 85 8.07 -12.66 3.41
C ILE A 85 9.03 -13.70 2.85
N ASP A 86 10.14 -13.97 3.51
CA ASP A 86 11.16 -14.91 3.05
C ASP A 86 10.57 -16.34 3.01
N THR A 87 9.83 -16.72 4.05
CA THR A 87 9.11 -18.00 4.10
C THR A 87 8.06 -18.12 3.00
N ALA A 88 7.23 -17.09 2.81
CA ALA A 88 6.21 -17.04 1.76
C ALA A 88 6.81 -17.16 0.36
N CYS A 89 7.94 -16.47 0.11
CA CYS A 89 8.66 -16.56 -1.16
C CYS A 89 9.12 -17.99 -1.44
N GLN A 90 9.73 -18.64 -0.46
CA GLN A 90 10.21 -20.02 -0.61
C GLN A 90 9.05 -20.99 -0.86
N VAL A 91 7.99 -20.91 -0.06
CA VAL A 91 6.81 -21.78 -0.19
C VAL A 91 6.10 -21.57 -1.54
N LEU A 92 5.90 -20.33 -1.97
CA LEU A 92 5.31 -20.04 -3.28
C LEU A 92 6.18 -20.58 -4.41
N TYR A 93 7.50 -20.37 -4.35
CA TYR A 93 8.42 -20.87 -5.36
C TYR A 93 8.37 -22.39 -5.49
N GLU A 94 8.40 -23.10 -4.36
CA GLU A 94 8.30 -24.56 -4.33
C GLU A 94 6.96 -25.07 -4.88
N ARG A 95 5.85 -24.47 -4.43
CA ARG A 95 4.51 -24.84 -4.89
C ARG A 95 4.32 -24.60 -6.39
N MET A 96 4.84 -23.50 -6.93
CA MET A 96 4.75 -23.20 -8.38
C MET A 96 5.64 -24.11 -9.22
N LYS A 97 6.75 -24.62 -8.68
CA LYS A 97 7.59 -25.59 -9.37
C LYS A 97 6.94 -26.97 -9.52
N ALA A 98 5.99 -27.29 -8.63
CA ALA A 98 5.27 -28.56 -8.63
C ALA A 98 4.02 -28.57 -9.53
N LEU A 99 3.64 -27.42 -10.10
CA LEU A 99 2.56 -27.27 -11.09
C LEU A 99 3.08 -27.47 -12.51
#